data_AF-A0A3D5DB99-F1
#
_entry.id   AF-A0A3D5DB99-F1
#
_cell.length_a   1.000
_cell.length_b   1.000
_cell.length_c   1.000
_cell.angle_alpha   90.00
_cell.angle_beta   90.00
_cell.angle_gamma   90.00
#
_symmetry.space_group_name_H-M   'P 1'
#
loop_
_entity.id
_entity.type
_entity.pdbx_description
1 polymer ?
#
loop_
_entity_poly.entity_id
_entity_poly.type
_entity_poly.pdbx_seq_one_letter_code
_entity_poly.pdbx_strand_id
1 'polypeptide(L)'
;MIKIGTGITLVAQRDPIWLAKQVASLDVISGGRLEFGVGYGWCKEEMRNHGVDYYQGRSILRENILLMKELWSKNEVRYTGDHIDFEES
;
A
#
# COMPACT_ATOMS: atom_id res chain seq x y z
N MET A 1 11.68 -24.29 -2.75
CA MET A 1 11.32 -23.33 -1.67
C MET A 1 9.96 -22.72 -2.02
N ILE A 2 9.05 -22.57 -1.05
CA ILE A 2 7.66 -22.12 -1.29
C ILE A 2 7.56 -20.60 -1.15
N LYS A 3 6.90 -19.91 -2.10
CA LYS A 3 6.56 -18.49 -2.02
C LYS A 3 5.26 -18.26 -1.25
N ILE A 4 5.11 -17.10 -0.63
CA ILE A 4 3.89 -16.70 0.08
C ILE A 4 3.43 -15.38 -0.52
N GLY A 5 2.15 -15.24 -0.84
CA GLY A 5 1.65 -14.01 -1.43
C GLY A 5 0.23 -13.66 -1.04
N THR A 6 -0.16 -12.42 -1.33
CA THR A 6 -1.53 -11.93 -1.12
C THR A 6 -2.32 -12.00 -2.42
N GLY A 7 -3.46 -12.69 -2.41
CA GLY A 7 -4.43 -12.71 -3.52
C GLY A 7 -5.79 -12.23 -3.03
N ILE A 8 -6.01 -10.95 -2.70
CA ILE A 8 -5.23 -9.76 -3.10
C ILE A 8 -5.27 -8.68 -2.00
N THR A 9 -4.30 -7.76 -1.97
CA THR A 9 -4.32 -6.62 -1.03
C THR A 9 -5.00 -5.40 -1.64
N LEU A 10 -6.02 -4.88 -0.96
CA LEU A 10 -6.76 -3.66 -1.35
C LEU A 10 -6.07 -2.41 -0.77
N VAL A 11 -5.00 -1.98 -1.42
CA VAL A 11 -4.08 -0.95 -0.89
C VAL A 11 -4.74 0.41 -0.70
N ALA A 12 -5.72 0.78 -1.53
CA ALA A 12 -6.45 2.04 -1.37
C ALA A 12 -7.23 2.10 -0.03
N GLN A 13 -7.61 0.96 0.52
CA GLN A 13 -8.42 0.84 1.74
C GLN A 13 -7.56 0.71 3.02
N ARG A 14 -6.26 1.02 2.93
CA ARG A 14 -5.30 0.84 4.02
C ARG A 14 -4.49 2.11 4.22
N ASP A 15 -4.05 2.31 5.46
CA ASP A 15 -3.01 3.28 5.75
C ASP A 15 -1.68 2.85 5.09
N PRO A 16 -1.07 3.69 4.24
CA PRO A 16 0.09 3.31 3.46
C PRO A 16 1.37 3.18 4.30
N ILE A 17 1.50 3.91 5.41
CA ILE A 17 2.68 3.87 6.28
C ILE A 17 2.71 2.54 7.06
N TRP A 18 1.58 2.19 7.68
CA TRP A 18 1.41 0.91 8.36
C TRP A 18 1.57 -0.26 7.40
N LEU A 19 0.95 -0.18 6.23
CA LEU A 19 1.05 -1.24 5.24
C LEU A 19 2.49 -1.40 4.73
N ALA A 20 3.22 -0.31 4.48
CA ALA A 20 4.65 -0.35 4.11
C ALA A 20 5.46 -1.14 5.14
N LYS A 21 5.27 -0.83 6.43
CA LYS A 21 5.97 -1.52 7.52
C LYS A 21 5.60 -2.99 7.61
N GLN A 22 4.31 -3.32 7.50
CA GLN A 22 3.82 -4.70 7.56
C GLN A 22 4.39 -5.55 6.43
N VAL A 23 4.35 -5.04 5.18
CA VAL A 23 4.88 -5.73 4.00
C VAL A 23 6.39 -5.92 4.13
N ALA A 24 7.14 -4.89 4.50
CA ALA A 24 8.58 -5.00 4.71
C ALA A 24 8.94 -5.99 5.82
N SER A 25 8.20 -5.99 6.92
CA SER A 25 8.44 -6.91 8.04
C SER A 25 8.18 -8.36 7.62
N LEU A 26 7.10 -8.60 6.87
CA LEU A 26 6.78 -9.93 6.35
C LEU A 26 7.82 -10.39 5.32
N ASP A 27 8.32 -9.50 4.47
CA ASP A 27 9.38 -9.83 3.52
C ASP A 27 10.66 -10.28 4.24
N VAL A 28 11.11 -9.53 5.25
CA VAL A 28 12.29 -9.88 6.08
C VAL A 28 12.09 -11.21 6.81
N ILE A 29 10.95 -11.39 7.50
CA ILE A 29 10.66 -12.64 8.24
C ILE A 29 10.54 -13.83 7.29
N SER A 30 10.00 -13.62 6.09
CA SER A 30 9.89 -14.67 5.08
C SER A 30 11.24 -15.03 4.44
N GLY A 31 12.27 -14.19 4.58
CA GLY A 31 13.54 -14.32 3.88
C GLY A 31 13.41 -14.01 2.39
N GLY A 32 12.68 -12.95 2.02
CA GLY A 32 12.53 -12.51 0.63
C GLY A 32 11.57 -13.36 -0.21
N ARG A 33 10.63 -14.08 0.42
CA ARG A 33 9.71 -15.01 -0.27
C ARG A 33 8.32 -14.42 -0.49
N LEU A 34 8.12 -13.16 -0.14
CA LEU A 34 6.84 -12.48 -0.24
C LEU A 34 6.55 -12.06 -1.69
N GLU A 35 5.37 -12.43 -2.19
CA GLU A 35 4.77 -11.87 -3.41
C GLU A 35 3.58 -10.99 -3.03
N PHE A 36 3.78 -9.67 -3.04
CA PHE A 36 2.76 -8.71 -2.65
C PHE A 36 1.79 -8.41 -3.80
N GLY A 37 0.72 -9.21 -3.92
CA GLY A 37 -0.34 -9.00 -4.91
C GLY A 37 -1.27 -7.86 -4.51
N VAL A 38 -1.47 -6.92 -5.43
CA VAL A 38 -2.19 -5.65 -5.21
C VAL A 38 -3.35 -5.49 -6.18
N GLY A 39 -4.51 -5.08 -5.67
CA GLY A 39 -5.75 -4.99 -6.44
C GLY A 39 -6.55 -3.75 -6.10
N TYR A 40 -7.38 -3.31 -7.05
CA TYR A 40 -8.14 -2.06 -6.94
C TYR A 40 -9.38 -2.17 -6.03
N GLY A 41 -9.88 -3.38 -5.79
CA GLY A 41 -11.19 -3.58 -5.16
C GLY A 41 -12.34 -3.37 -6.16
N TRP A 42 -13.49 -3.94 -5.86
CA TRP A 42 -14.67 -3.88 -6.74
C TRP A 42 -15.95 -3.50 -6.00
N CYS A 43 -16.01 -3.74 -4.69
CA CYS A 43 -17.18 -3.49 -3.85
C CYS A 43 -17.24 -2.02 -3.42
N LYS A 44 -18.29 -1.31 -3.86
CA LYS A 44 -18.48 0.11 -3.54
C LYS A 44 -18.77 0.34 -2.07
N GLU A 45 -19.59 -0.52 -1.46
CA GLU A 45 -19.94 -0.42 -0.04
C GLU A 45 -18.71 -0.62 0.85
N GLU A 46 -17.87 -1.62 0.53
CA GLU A 46 -16.62 -1.88 1.26
C GLU A 46 -15.69 -0.68 1.18
N MET A 47 -15.43 -0.14 -0.02
CA MET A 47 -14.56 1.03 -0.19
C MET A 47 -15.05 2.23 0.63
N ARG A 48 -16.36 2.49 0.61
CA ARG A 48 -16.95 3.58 1.41
C ARG A 48 -16.78 3.35 2.91
N ASN A 49 -16.92 2.11 3.40
CA ASN A 49 -16.68 1.79 4.81
C ASN A 49 -15.23 2.03 5.23
N HIS A 50 -14.29 1.97 4.29
CA HIS A 50 -12.88 2.32 4.47
C HIS A 50 -12.56 3.79 4.17
N GLY A 51 -13.56 4.65 3.93
CA GLY A 51 -13.37 6.07 3.64
C GLY A 51 -12.82 6.36 2.25
N VAL A 52 -12.87 5.40 1.34
CA VAL A 52 -12.32 5.52 -0.03
C VAL A 52 -13.45 5.77 -1.01
N ASP A 53 -13.37 6.87 -1.77
CA ASP A 53 -14.26 7.07 -2.92
C ASP A 53 -13.96 6.02 -4.01
N TYR A 54 -15.01 5.35 -4.49
CA TYR A 54 -14.88 4.27 -5.47
C TYR A 54 -14.18 4.70 -6.77
N TYR A 55 -14.47 5.91 -7.26
CA TYR A 55 -13.92 6.42 -8.51
C TYR A 55 -12.48 6.92 -8.35
N GLN A 56 -12.08 7.27 -7.13
CA GLN A 56 -10.70 7.68 -6.79
C GLN A 56 -9.82 6.51 -6.33
N GLY A 57 -10.37 5.32 -6.05
CA GLY A 57 -9.61 4.20 -5.50
C GLY A 57 -8.38 3.80 -6.32
N ARG A 58 -8.40 3.99 -7.64
CA ARG A 58 -7.23 3.72 -8.51
C ARG A 58 -6.10 4.73 -8.32
N SER A 59 -6.42 6.02 -8.23
CA SER A 59 -5.41 7.08 -8.02
C SER A 59 -4.87 7.02 -6.59
N ILE A 60 -5.73 6.80 -5.60
CA ILE A 60 -5.32 6.58 -4.20
C ILE A 60 -4.38 5.37 -4.10
N LEU A 61 -4.75 4.23 -4.72
CA LEU A 61 -3.87 3.04 -4.74
C LEU A 61 -2.49 3.36 -5.32
N ARG A 62 -2.46 4.10 -6.44
CA ARG A 62 -1.21 4.46 -7.10
C ARG A 62 -0.33 5.28 -6.16
N GLU A 63 -0.87 6.31 -5.53
CA GLU A 63 -0.10 7.16 -4.61
C GLU A 63 0.36 6.39 -3.39
N ASN A 64 -0.50 5.54 -2.80
CA ASN A 64 -0.11 4.67 -1.69
C ASN A 64 1.08 3.79 -2.06
N ILE A 65 1.07 3.15 -3.24
CA ILE A 65 2.18 2.32 -3.71
C ILE A 65 3.46 3.14 -3.95
N LEU A 66 3.33 4.37 -4.46
CA LEU A 66 4.48 5.24 -4.67
C LEU A 66 5.12 5.64 -3.33
N LEU A 67 4.31 6.09 -2.35
CA LEU A 67 4.80 6.37 -1.00
C LEU A 67 5.45 5.14 -0.38
N MET A 68 4.81 3.97 -0.45
CA MET A 68 5.37 2.72 0.11
C MET A 68 6.75 2.40 -0.49
N LYS A 69 6.93 2.58 -1.80
CA LYS A 69 8.23 2.37 -2.47
C LYS A 69 9.29 3.36 -2.00
N GLU A 70 8.92 4.61 -1.80
CA GLU A 70 9.81 5.64 -1.27
C GLU A 70 10.25 5.27 0.16
N LEU A 71 9.32 4.89 1.03
CA LEU A 71 9.57 4.42 2.40
C LEU A 71 10.50 3.20 2.48
N TRP A 72 10.49 2.32 1.48
CA TRP A 72 11.38 1.16 1.47
C TRP A 72 12.78 1.45 0.91
N SER A 73 12.94 2.53 0.14
CA SER A 73 14.15 2.75 -0.67
C SER A 73 15.00 3.92 -0.19
N LYS A 74 14.46 4.81 0.65
CA LYS A 74 15.13 6.03 1.12
C LYS A 74 15.14 6.10 2.65
N ASN A 75 16.15 6.77 3.20
CA ASN A 75 16.25 7.03 4.64
C ASN A 75 15.37 8.21 5.08
N GLU A 76 15.26 9.23 4.23
CA GLU A 76 14.42 10.41 4.44
C GLU A 76 13.41 10.47 3.29
N VAL A 77 12.12 10.62 3.61
CA VAL A 77 11.03 10.58 2.64
C VAL A 77 10.13 11.78 2.81
N ARG A 78 9.83 12.44 1.69
CA ARG A 78 8.76 13.42 1.56
C ARG A 78 7.95 13.07 0.31
N TYR A 79 6.64 13.13 0.40
CA TYR A 79 5.75 12.82 -0.72
C TYR A 79 4.55 13.75 -0.73
N THR A 80 4.29 14.39 -1.87
CA THR A 80 3.11 15.23 -2.06
C THR A 80 2.43 14.82 -3.35
N GLY A 81 1.17 14.41 -3.25
CA GLY A 81 0.30 14.01 -4.35
C GLY A 81 -1.12 14.56 -4.18
N ASP A 82 -2.06 14.09 -5.00
CA ASP A 82 -3.44 14.56 -4.98
C ASP A 82 -4.22 13.99 -3.77
N HIS A 83 -3.77 12.85 -3.23
CA HIS A 83 -4.43 12.14 -2.14
C HIS A 83 -3.60 12.03 -0.87
N ILE A 84 -2.27 12.22 -0.97
CA ILE A 84 -1.34 12.06 0.13
C ILE A 84 -0.46 13.31 0.22
N ASP A 85 -0.36 13.87 1.43
CA ASP A 85 0.73 14.77 1.79
C ASP A 85 1.45 14.17 3.01
N PHE A 86 2.65 13.67 2.77
CA PHE A 86 3.52 13.03 3.75
C PHE A 86 4.70 13.93 4.04
N GLU A 87 4.72 14.46 5.26
CA GLU A 87 5.80 15.30 5.77
C GLU A 87 7.08 14.48 5.98
N GLU A 88 8.20 15.21 6.01
CA GLU A 88 9.54 14.63 6.12
C GLU A 88 9.70 13.81 7.41
N SER A 89 10.22 12.58 7.27
CA SER A 89 10.54 11.64 8.35
C SER A 89 12.00 11.22 8.31
#